data_AF-A0A7S0AU25-F1
#
_entry.id   AF-A0A7S0AU25-F1
#
_cell.length_a   1.000
_cell.length_b   1.000
_cell.length_c   1.000
_cell.angle_alpha   90.00
_cell.angle_beta   90.00
_cell.angle_gamma   90.00
#
_symmetry.space_group_name_H-M   'P 1'
#
loop_
_entity.id
_entity.type
_entity.pdbx_description
1 polymer ?
#
loop_
_entity_poly.entity_id
_entity_poly.type
_entity_poly.pdbx_seq_one_letter_code
_entity_poly.pdbx_strand_id
1 'polypeptide(L)'
;MDPQGQQSPGNSPDSCPSPMVCRRRSAPSLPISTPESSSSPPSPPSPQKMSVHKTIDSLGLRIQTIESAVSTGSQADYFKPEQTIIIFDWDDTICPSTWIQANRHVLSFFRPVPEDEHYQKPLRELQAHAEAVLQQAMKIGTVVIITNAADPWVEISCRNFLPQLLPLMSKLPVIYARSLFYSSLESLVSSSGANSTATLPRRLTPMVGAATARSASQVPSGNNSQGSLALAGFCTTSSQFVRQRQDEMSPQRWKEFAFEQEIAGFYSRYTHQSWKNVVSIGDSIFERDATQQVVMNRPCAKKKCRAKTVKMFDDPTIEELIAQVRLIGDLLGALVQYDGDLNIEIDMGDLQEAGLLGTV
;
A
#
# COMPACT_ATOMS: atom_id res chain seq x y z
N MET A 1 63.72 -2.62 -48.95
CA MET A 1 63.54 -4.04 -48.63
C MET A 1 62.19 -4.43 -49.19
N ASP A 2 62.22 -5.23 -50.25
CA ASP A 2 61.08 -5.80 -50.99
C ASP A 2 61.05 -7.32 -50.65
N PRO A 3 60.07 -8.14 -51.05
CA PRO A 3 58.62 -8.15 -50.76
C PRO A 3 58.12 -9.60 -50.44
N GLN A 4 56.83 -9.90 -50.68
CA GLN A 4 56.11 -11.22 -50.78
C GLN A 4 55.30 -11.64 -49.53
N GLY A 5 54.06 -12.14 -49.60
CA GLY A 5 53.13 -12.52 -50.69
C GLY A 5 51.74 -12.83 -50.05
N GLN A 6 50.60 -12.52 -50.71
CA GLN A 6 49.72 -13.46 -51.44
C GLN A 6 49.22 -14.66 -50.59
N GLN A 7 47.93 -15.02 -50.45
CA GLN A 7 46.82 -15.15 -51.40
C GLN A 7 45.49 -15.46 -50.65
N SER A 8 44.34 -15.02 -51.19
CA SER A 8 42.99 -15.63 -51.04
C SER A 8 42.80 -16.69 -52.17
N PRO A 9 41.66 -17.40 -52.42
CA PRO A 9 40.27 -17.29 -51.90
C PRO A 9 39.55 -18.65 -51.67
N GLY A 10 38.24 -18.65 -51.33
CA GLY A 10 37.42 -19.87 -51.40
C GLY A 10 36.00 -19.81 -50.83
N ASN A 11 35.05 -19.43 -51.69
CA ASN A 11 33.68 -19.95 -51.84
C ASN A 11 32.72 -20.13 -50.63
N SER A 12 31.67 -19.29 -50.61
CA SER A 12 30.27 -19.67 -50.31
C SER A 12 29.72 -20.59 -51.44
N PRO A 13 28.47 -21.08 -51.44
CA PRO A 13 27.38 -21.00 -50.44
C PRO A 13 26.75 -22.38 -50.13
N ASP A 14 25.86 -22.48 -49.13
CA ASP A 14 24.68 -23.33 -49.29
C ASP A 14 23.56 -23.00 -48.29
N SER A 15 22.51 -22.47 -48.88
CA SER A 15 21.12 -22.36 -48.44
C SER A 15 20.40 -23.71 -48.45
N CYS A 16 19.43 -23.90 -47.55
CA CYS A 16 18.12 -24.60 -47.73
C CYS A 16 17.64 -25.28 -46.42
N PRO A 17 16.37 -25.69 -46.29
CA PRO A 17 15.14 -24.96 -46.64
C PRO A 17 14.01 -25.12 -45.58
N SER A 18 13.11 -24.15 -45.50
CA SER A 18 11.67 -24.44 -45.33
C SER A 18 11.10 -24.62 -46.74
N PRO A 19 10.24 -25.62 -47.03
CA PRO A 19 8.81 -25.47 -46.73
C PRO A 19 8.08 -26.82 -46.50
N MET A 20 6.89 -26.82 -45.90
CA MET A 20 5.78 -27.59 -46.46
C MET A 20 4.41 -27.21 -45.88
N VAL A 21 3.59 -26.67 -46.78
CA VAL A 21 2.14 -26.59 -46.74
C VAL A 21 1.57 -28.01 -46.68
N CYS A 22 0.87 -28.36 -45.60
CA CYS A 22 0.16 -29.63 -45.55
C CYS A 22 -1.28 -29.45 -46.08
N ARG A 23 -1.51 -30.01 -47.26
CA ARG A 23 -2.82 -30.08 -47.93
C ARG A 23 -3.78 -31.00 -47.18
N ARG A 24 -5.05 -30.57 -47.16
CA ARG A 24 -6.24 -31.35 -46.83
C ARG A 24 -6.25 -32.72 -47.53
N ARG A 25 -6.51 -33.77 -46.76
CA ARG A 25 -7.14 -35.01 -47.25
C ARG A 25 -8.27 -35.40 -46.31
N SER A 26 -9.38 -35.78 -46.94
CA SER A 26 -10.64 -36.19 -46.33
C SER A 26 -10.71 -37.70 -46.12
N ALA A 27 -11.64 -38.10 -45.23
CA ALA A 27 -12.28 -39.41 -45.01
C ALA A 27 -11.75 -40.25 -43.83
N PRO A 28 -12.57 -41.13 -43.19
CA PRO A 28 -14.03 -41.25 -43.15
C PRO A 28 -14.63 -41.17 -41.71
N SER A 29 -15.96 -41.05 -41.67
CA SER A 29 -16.82 -40.94 -40.48
C SER A 29 -16.99 -42.24 -39.68
N LEU A 30 -16.86 -42.17 -38.35
CA LEU A 30 -17.36 -43.14 -37.36
C LEU A 30 -17.78 -42.41 -36.06
N PRO A 31 -18.65 -43.01 -35.22
CA PRO A 31 -19.84 -42.34 -34.69
C PRO A 31 -19.65 -41.56 -33.38
N ILE A 32 -20.58 -40.61 -33.22
CA ILE A 32 -20.80 -39.68 -32.11
C ILE A 32 -20.95 -40.42 -30.78
N SER A 33 -20.16 -40.00 -29.79
CA SER A 33 -20.43 -40.19 -28.37
C SER A 33 -20.12 -38.87 -27.65
N THR A 34 -21.16 -38.25 -27.10
CA THR A 34 -21.08 -37.11 -26.17
C THR A 34 -20.56 -37.57 -24.82
N PRO A 35 -19.71 -36.79 -24.13
CA PRO A 35 -20.21 -36.12 -22.94
C PRO A 35 -19.64 -34.71 -22.66
N GLU A 36 -20.56 -33.85 -22.24
CA GLU A 36 -20.53 -32.93 -21.10
C GLU A 36 -19.31 -32.05 -20.76
N SER A 37 -19.64 -30.75 -20.70
CA SER A 37 -19.21 -29.73 -19.72
C SER A 37 -17.78 -29.18 -19.82
N SER A 38 -17.72 -27.95 -20.35
CA SER A 38 -16.62 -27.01 -20.25
C SER A 38 -16.39 -26.56 -18.82
N SER A 39 -15.21 -26.86 -18.25
CA SER A 39 -14.71 -26.22 -17.03
C SER A 39 -13.84 -25.01 -17.39
N SER A 40 -14.22 -23.85 -16.86
CA SER A 40 -13.44 -22.61 -16.92
C SER A 40 -12.09 -22.78 -16.20
N PRO A 41 -11.04 -22.04 -16.59
CA PRO A 41 -9.77 -22.04 -15.86
C PRO A 41 -9.96 -21.54 -14.41
N PRO A 42 -9.19 -22.06 -13.44
CA PRO A 42 -9.34 -21.70 -12.04
C PRO A 42 -8.92 -20.25 -11.80
N SER A 43 -9.73 -19.54 -11.02
CA SER A 43 -9.44 -18.22 -10.47
C SER A 43 -8.16 -18.24 -9.62
N PRO A 44 -7.37 -17.15 -9.57
CA PRO A 44 -6.23 -17.06 -8.67
C PRO A 44 -6.67 -17.25 -7.21
N PRO A 45 -5.81 -17.84 -6.35
CA PRO A 45 -6.16 -18.09 -4.95
C PRO A 45 -6.42 -16.76 -4.23
N SER A 46 -7.55 -16.68 -3.54
CA SER A 46 -7.90 -15.57 -2.66
C SER A 46 -6.87 -15.43 -1.53
N PRO A 47 -6.54 -14.20 -1.07
CA PRO A 47 -5.66 -13.99 0.07
C PRO A 47 -6.15 -14.79 1.28
N GLN A 48 -5.27 -15.60 1.87
CA GLN A 48 -5.62 -16.39 3.05
C GLN A 48 -5.70 -15.48 4.28
N LYS A 49 -6.88 -15.42 4.90
CA LYS A 49 -7.07 -14.82 6.23
C LYS A 49 -6.54 -15.84 7.26
N MET A 50 -5.51 -15.47 8.03
CA MET A 50 -5.01 -16.28 9.14
C MET A 50 -5.16 -15.51 10.45
N SER A 51 -5.76 -16.14 11.46
CA SER A 51 -5.76 -15.67 12.86
C SER A 51 -4.37 -15.90 13.48
N VAL A 52 -3.95 -15.05 14.41
CA VAL A 52 -2.58 -15.05 14.97
C VAL A 52 -2.28 -16.33 15.74
N HIS A 53 -3.26 -17.16 16.11
CA HIS A 53 -2.97 -18.49 16.65
C HIS A 53 -2.54 -19.56 15.63
N LYS A 54 -2.68 -19.29 14.32
CA LYS A 54 -1.84 -19.99 13.32
C LYS A 54 -0.42 -19.43 13.25
N THR A 55 -0.14 -18.33 13.93
CA THR A 55 1.10 -17.57 13.79
C THR A 55 2.05 -17.79 14.98
N ILE A 56 1.57 -18.15 16.18
CA ILE A 56 2.48 -18.46 17.30
C ILE A 56 2.85 -19.96 17.35
N ASP A 57 1.87 -20.87 17.24
CA ASP A 57 2.12 -22.33 17.25
C ASP A 57 2.19 -22.98 15.85
N SER A 58 1.49 -22.42 14.84
CA SER A 58 1.54 -22.93 13.46
C SER A 58 2.62 -22.27 12.57
N LEU A 59 3.37 -21.29 13.11
CA LEU A 59 4.73 -21.05 12.65
C LEU A 59 5.60 -22.22 13.12
N GLY A 60 5.41 -23.38 12.50
CA GLY A 60 6.37 -24.48 12.49
C GLY A 60 7.71 -24.03 11.90
N LEU A 61 8.38 -23.10 12.57
CA LEU A 61 9.78 -22.72 12.48
C LEU A 61 10.63 -23.85 13.05
N ARG A 62 10.30 -25.10 12.69
CA ARG A 62 11.39 -26.01 12.32
C ARG A 62 12.08 -25.28 11.19
N ILE A 63 13.34 -24.94 11.44
CA ILE A 63 14.35 -24.75 10.42
C ILE A 63 14.16 -25.89 9.42
N GLN A 64 13.37 -25.66 8.36
CA GLN A 64 13.42 -26.48 7.18
C GLN A 64 14.67 -26.01 6.47
N THR A 65 15.76 -26.64 6.88
CA THR A 65 16.96 -26.79 6.11
C THR A 65 16.55 -27.02 4.66
N ILE A 66 16.94 -26.06 3.82
CA ILE A 66 17.15 -26.12 2.38
C ILE A 66 16.67 -27.42 1.72
N GLU A 67 15.60 -27.31 0.93
CA GLU A 67 15.37 -27.99 -0.37
C GLU A 67 13.92 -27.70 -0.78
N SER A 68 13.64 -26.71 -1.62
CA SER A 68 13.77 -26.90 -3.07
C SER A 68 13.33 -25.62 -3.80
N ALA A 69 14.29 -24.82 -4.25
CA ALA A 69 14.11 -24.01 -5.44
C ALA A 69 15.50 -23.61 -5.94
N VAL A 70 15.92 -24.25 -7.03
CA VAL A 70 16.89 -23.68 -7.93
C VAL A 70 16.27 -22.38 -8.47
N SER A 71 16.41 -21.27 -7.75
CA SER A 71 16.18 -19.93 -8.27
C SER A 71 17.50 -19.18 -8.22
N THR A 72 18.26 -19.34 -9.29
CA THR A 72 19.43 -18.53 -9.60
C THR A 72 18.97 -17.08 -9.86
N GLY A 73 18.83 -16.27 -8.81
CA GLY A 73 18.52 -14.85 -9.01
C GLY A 73 18.18 -14.06 -7.74
N SER A 74 18.23 -12.73 -7.89
CA SER A 74 17.94 -11.68 -6.89
C SER A 74 16.71 -11.85 -5.97
N GLN A 75 15.86 -12.85 -6.20
CA GLN A 75 14.65 -13.15 -5.43
C GLN A 75 14.91 -13.97 -4.17
N ALA A 76 16.05 -14.68 -4.04
CA ALA A 76 16.40 -15.40 -2.81
C ALA A 76 16.68 -14.47 -1.62
N ASP A 77 17.10 -13.23 -1.90
CA ASP A 77 17.50 -12.21 -0.92
C ASP A 77 16.39 -11.18 -0.64
N TYR A 78 15.11 -11.55 -0.80
CA TYR A 78 13.99 -10.60 -0.66
C TYR A 78 13.90 -9.99 0.76
N PHE A 79 14.33 -10.73 1.78
CA PHE A 79 14.22 -10.35 3.18
C PHE A 79 15.37 -9.44 3.65
N LYS A 80 16.36 -9.16 2.79
CA LYS A 80 17.47 -8.25 3.16
C LYS A 80 16.94 -6.83 3.43
N PRO A 81 17.58 -6.07 4.33
CA PRO A 81 17.12 -4.73 4.70
C PRO A 81 16.98 -3.78 3.50
N GLU A 82 17.88 -3.87 2.52
CA GLU A 82 17.87 -3.02 1.33
C GLU A 82 16.77 -3.43 0.33
N GLN A 83 16.11 -4.55 0.57
CA GLN A 83 15.06 -5.12 -0.28
C GLN A 83 13.69 -5.14 0.40
N THR A 84 13.61 -4.66 1.64
CA THR A 84 12.38 -4.63 2.45
C THR A 84 12.05 -3.20 2.82
N ILE A 85 10.85 -2.76 2.47
CA ILE A 85 10.24 -1.53 2.99
C ILE A 85 9.20 -1.91 4.04
N ILE A 86 9.21 -1.21 5.18
CA ILE A 86 8.31 -1.41 6.31
C ILE A 86 7.61 -0.08 6.58
N ILE A 87 6.29 -0.08 6.42
CA ILE A 87 5.45 1.10 6.57
C ILE A 87 4.66 0.94 7.87
N PHE A 88 4.74 1.93 8.74
CA PHE A 88 3.87 2.03 9.90
C PHE A 88 2.90 3.20 9.73
N ASP A 89 1.66 3.01 10.14
CA ASP A 89 0.81 4.14 10.52
C ASP A 89 1.24 4.69 11.90
N TRP A 90 0.65 5.82 12.29
CA TRP A 90 0.98 6.50 13.54
C TRP A 90 -0.16 6.44 14.56
N ASP A 91 -1.31 7.00 14.19
CA ASP A 91 -2.51 7.05 15.03
C ASP A 91 -3.01 5.63 15.32
N ASP A 92 -3.34 5.36 16.59
CA ASP A 92 -3.76 4.07 17.16
C ASP A 92 -2.95 2.83 16.76
N THR A 93 -1.75 3.06 16.23
CA THR A 93 -0.76 2.06 15.80
C THR A 93 0.51 2.17 16.66
N ILE A 94 1.03 3.39 16.83
CA ILE A 94 2.16 3.71 17.71
C ILE A 94 1.74 4.74 18.77
N CYS A 95 0.98 5.75 18.35
CA CYS A 95 0.44 6.80 19.20
C CYS A 95 -0.95 6.38 19.71
N PRO A 96 -1.23 6.46 21.02
CA PRO A 96 -2.54 6.09 21.59
C PRO A 96 -3.56 7.23 21.37
N SER A 97 -3.80 7.63 20.12
CA SER A 97 -4.61 8.80 19.75
C SER A 97 -6.04 8.73 20.30
N THR A 98 -6.70 7.57 20.19
CA THR A 98 -8.06 7.39 20.72
C THR A 98 -8.07 7.46 22.24
N TRP A 99 -7.11 6.82 22.92
CA TRP A 99 -7.01 6.93 24.39
C TRP A 99 -6.70 8.36 24.85
N ILE A 100 -5.85 9.10 24.13
CA ILE A 100 -5.59 10.52 24.44
C ILE A 100 -6.87 11.33 24.27
N GLN A 101 -7.62 11.10 23.18
CA GLN A 101 -8.87 11.80 22.91
C GLN A 101 -9.95 11.50 23.96
N ALA A 102 -10.06 10.24 24.42
CA ALA A 102 -10.96 9.84 25.49
C ALA A 102 -10.63 10.57 26.81
N ASN A 103 -9.36 10.89 27.03
CA ASN A 103 -8.86 11.57 28.21
C ASN A 103 -8.64 13.09 28.01
N ARG A 104 -9.25 13.71 26.99
CA ARG A 104 -9.08 15.14 26.63
C ARG A 104 -9.39 16.17 27.71
N HIS A 105 -10.05 15.76 28.79
CA HIS A 105 -10.34 16.61 29.95
C HIS A 105 -9.10 16.82 30.84
N VAL A 106 -8.12 15.91 30.75
CA VAL A 106 -6.82 15.98 31.45
C VAL A 106 -5.67 16.11 30.46
N LEU A 107 -5.70 15.33 29.38
CA LEU A 107 -4.68 15.32 28.35
C LEU A 107 -4.95 16.38 27.29
N SER A 108 -3.92 17.12 26.90
CA SER A 108 -4.01 18.14 25.86
C SER A 108 -2.95 17.91 24.81
N PHE A 109 -3.34 17.90 23.54
CA PHE A 109 -2.40 17.81 22.43
C PHE A 109 -1.37 18.95 22.39
N PHE A 110 -1.62 20.06 23.09
CA PHE A 110 -0.74 21.23 23.10
C PHE A 110 0.18 21.30 24.32
N ARG A 111 0.13 20.31 25.22
CA ARG A 111 0.93 20.30 26.46
C ARG A 111 1.45 18.89 26.75
N PRO A 112 2.60 18.76 27.43
CA PRO A 112 3.05 17.48 27.94
C PRO A 112 2.02 16.82 28.86
N VAL A 113 2.08 15.49 28.98
CA VAL A 113 1.29 14.76 29.97
C VAL A 113 1.51 15.33 31.37
N PRO A 114 0.45 15.56 32.18
CA PRO A 114 0.60 16.01 33.56
C PRO A 114 1.46 15.07 34.41
N GLU A 115 1.95 15.56 35.55
CA GLU A 115 2.66 14.76 36.57
C GLU A 115 1.70 13.84 37.34
N ASP A 116 1.00 12.98 36.61
CA ASP A 116 0.07 11.98 37.13
C ASP A 116 0.44 10.60 36.59
N GLU A 117 0.84 9.72 37.51
CA GLU A 117 1.28 8.36 37.21
C GLU A 117 0.19 7.49 36.55
N HIS A 118 -1.09 7.83 36.74
CA HIS A 118 -2.18 7.14 36.03
C HIS A 118 -2.04 7.26 34.51
N TYR A 119 -1.56 8.40 34.01
CA TYR A 119 -1.36 8.65 32.59
C TYR A 119 0.10 8.41 32.16
N GLN A 120 1.08 8.76 33.00
CA GLN A 120 2.49 8.63 32.63
C GLN A 120 2.98 7.18 32.55
N LYS A 121 2.54 6.31 33.46
CA LYS A 121 2.98 4.91 33.50
C LYS A 121 2.68 4.15 32.20
N PRO A 122 1.43 4.09 31.69
CA PRO A 122 1.16 3.35 30.47
C PRO A 122 1.82 3.98 29.23
N LEU A 123 1.97 5.31 29.17
CA LEU A 123 2.72 5.98 28.11
C LEU A 123 4.21 5.59 28.10
N ARG A 124 4.85 5.49 29.28
CA ARG A 124 6.24 5.01 29.39
C ARG A 124 6.39 3.57 28.90
N GLU A 125 5.43 2.71 29.24
CA GLU A 125 5.43 1.31 28.80
C GLU A 125 5.24 1.19 27.28
N LEU A 126 4.21 1.85 26.73
CA LEU A 126 3.97 1.89 25.29
C LEU A 126 5.20 2.37 24.52
N GLN A 127 5.79 3.47 25.00
CA GLN A 127 6.99 4.06 24.43
C GLN A 127 8.16 3.07 24.38
N ALA A 128 8.44 2.33 25.46
CA ALA A 128 9.54 1.38 25.50
C ALA A 128 9.36 0.28 24.43
N HIS A 129 8.13 -0.21 24.24
CA HIS A 129 7.82 -1.22 23.22
C HIS A 129 7.86 -0.65 21.81
N ALA A 130 7.27 0.53 21.59
CA ALA A 130 7.33 1.21 20.30
C ALA A 130 8.78 1.50 19.87
N GLU A 131 9.64 1.93 20.80
CA GLU A 131 11.06 2.16 20.52
C GLU A 131 11.75 0.86 20.08
N ALA A 132 11.54 -0.23 20.82
CA ALA A 132 12.12 -1.53 20.49
C ALA A 132 11.68 -2.04 19.11
N VAL A 133 10.39 -1.94 18.79
CA VAL A 133 9.83 -2.35 17.48
C VAL A 133 10.44 -1.53 16.35
N LEU A 134 10.45 -0.20 16.47
CA LEU A 134 10.98 0.68 15.43
C LEU A 134 12.49 0.47 15.23
N GLN A 135 13.26 0.32 16.32
CA GLN A 135 14.68 -0.01 16.23
C GLN A 135 14.93 -1.38 15.57
N GLN A 136 14.11 -2.37 15.86
CA GLN A 136 14.17 -3.67 15.20
C GLN A 136 13.83 -3.56 13.71
N ALA A 137 12.76 -2.85 13.36
CA ALA A 137 12.35 -2.61 11.99
C ALA A 137 13.46 -1.97 11.16
N MET A 138 14.13 -0.95 11.72
CA MET A 138 15.26 -0.27 11.07
C MET A 138 16.47 -1.17 10.82
N LYS A 139 16.64 -2.27 11.58
CA LYS A 139 17.73 -3.23 11.35
C LYS A 139 17.42 -4.18 10.19
N ILE A 140 16.15 -4.46 9.92
CA ILE A 140 15.71 -5.49 8.98
C ILE A 140 15.02 -4.94 7.73
N GLY A 141 14.86 -3.61 7.62
CA GLY A 141 14.20 -2.94 6.50
C GLY A 141 14.37 -1.44 6.54
N THR A 142 13.95 -0.79 5.45
CA THR A 142 13.78 0.67 5.38
C THR A 142 12.41 1.03 5.94
N VAL A 143 12.39 1.86 6.99
CA VAL A 143 11.18 2.22 7.72
C VAL A 143 10.66 3.58 7.27
N VAL A 144 9.35 3.69 7.07
CA VAL A 144 8.64 4.96 6.82
C VAL A 144 7.35 5.02 7.63
N ILE A 145 7.04 6.20 8.17
CA ILE A 145 5.77 6.46 8.83
C ILE A 145 4.86 7.18 7.83
N ILE A 146 3.65 6.66 7.60
CA ILE A 146 2.64 7.29 6.73
C ILE A 146 1.34 7.45 7.50
N THR A 147 0.93 8.68 7.77
CA THR A 147 -0.30 8.99 8.53
C THR A 147 -1.26 9.86 7.72
N ASN A 148 -2.57 9.69 7.97
CA ASN A 148 -3.62 10.58 7.45
C ASN A 148 -3.85 11.83 8.33
N ALA A 149 -3.15 11.95 9.46
CA ALA A 149 -3.23 13.13 10.32
C ALA A 149 -2.75 14.40 9.62
N ALA A 150 -3.04 15.55 10.24
CA ALA A 150 -2.51 16.83 9.80
C ALA A 150 -1.06 17.02 10.28
N ASP A 151 -0.22 17.60 9.44
CA ASP A 151 1.10 18.09 9.87
C ASP A 151 0.95 19.23 10.91
N PRO A 152 1.77 19.30 11.99
CA PRO A 152 2.87 18.41 12.37
C PRO A 152 2.49 17.46 13.52
N TRP A 153 1.37 16.71 13.38
CA TRP A 153 0.80 15.88 14.46
C TRP A 153 1.79 14.88 15.10
N VAL A 154 2.47 14.05 14.30
CA VAL A 154 3.49 13.09 14.78
C VAL A 154 4.53 13.73 15.69
N GLU A 155 5.10 14.88 15.31
CA GLU A 155 6.10 15.56 16.14
C GLU A 155 5.49 16.07 17.46
N ILE A 156 4.31 16.68 17.40
CA ILE A 156 3.61 17.21 18.56
C ILE A 156 3.24 16.09 19.54
N SER A 157 2.64 15.01 19.03
CA SER A 157 2.20 13.88 19.86
C SER A 157 3.40 13.14 20.45
N CYS A 158 4.49 12.98 19.68
CA CYS A 158 5.73 12.40 20.16
C CYS A 158 6.32 13.26 21.29
N ARG A 159 6.42 14.59 21.13
CA ARG A 159 6.95 15.48 22.17
C ARG A 159 6.14 15.43 23.47
N ASN A 160 4.82 15.36 23.37
CA ASN A 160 3.95 15.52 24.53
C ASN A 160 3.61 14.20 25.24
N PHE A 161 3.56 13.08 24.51
CA PHE A 161 3.12 11.79 25.04
C PHE A 161 4.16 10.68 24.93
N LEU A 162 5.06 10.74 23.94
CA LEU A 162 6.08 9.72 23.68
C LEU A 162 7.48 10.34 23.51
N PRO A 163 8.02 11.12 24.47
CA PRO A 163 9.24 11.91 24.26
C PRO A 163 10.53 11.11 24.03
N GLN A 164 10.68 9.90 24.60
CA GLN A 164 11.84 9.02 24.32
C GLN A 164 11.91 8.55 22.85
N LEU A 165 10.83 8.62 22.06
CA LEU A 165 10.86 8.29 20.64
C LEU A 165 11.44 9.43 19.79
N LEU A 166 11.52 10.67 20.30
CA LEU A 166 11.98 11.83 19.53
C LEU A 166 13.33 11.61 18.83
N PRO A 167 14.39 11.07 19.48
CA PRO A 167 15.66 10.83 18.82
C PRO A 167 15.55 9.82 17.68
N LEU A 168 14.64 8.85 17.78
CA LEU A 168 14.40 7.86 16.74
C LEU A 168 13.58 8.45 15.60
N MET A 169 12.50 9.16 15.92
CA MET A 169 11.61 9.81 14.95
C MET A 169 12.33 10.83 14.07
N SER A 170 13.36 11.50 14.61
CA SER A 170 14.20 12.42 13.81
C SER A 170 14.97 11.75 12.66
N LYS A 171 15.10 10.41 12.69
CA LYS A 171 15.81 9.61 11.68
C LYS A 171 14.87 8.95 10.67
N LEU A 172 13.56 8.96 10.94
CA LEU A 172 12.56 8.29 10.13
C LEU A 172 11.84 9.30 9.23
N PRO A 173 11.60 8.97 7.95
CA PRO A 173 10.71 9.76 7.12
C PRO A 173 9.28 9.65 7.64
N VAL A 174 8.65 10.81 7.82
CA VAL A 174 7.23 10.94 8.21
C VAL A 174 6.48 11.60 7.08
N ILE A 175 5.49 10.90 6.53
CA ILE A 175 4.70 11.33 5.39
C ILE A 175 3.26 11.59 5.85
N TYR A 176 2.86 12.86 5.78
CA TYR A 176 1.46 13.25 5.96
C TYR A 176 0.72 13.12 4.63
N ALA A 177 -0.03 12.03 4.49
CA ALA A 177 -0.62 11.60 3.23
C ALA A 177 -1.52 12.68 2.59
N ARG A 178 -2.31 13.36 3.42
CA ARG A 178 -3.17 14.48 2.97
C ARG A 178 -2.34 15.61 2.34
N SER A 179 -1.32 16.09 3.04
CA SER A 179 -0.47 17.20 2.59
C SER A 179 0.32 16.82 1.32
N LEU A 180 0.86 15.60 1.27
CA LEU A 180 1.56 15.07 0.10
C LEU A 180 0.63 15.02 -1.12
N PHE A 181 -0.61 14.59 -0.91
CA PHE A 181 -1.59 14.50 -1.98
C PHE A 181 -1.92 15.88 -2.57
N TYR A 182 -2.26 16.86 -1.73
CA TYR A 182 -2.62 18.21 -2.20
C TYR A 182 -1.44 18.95 -2.85
N SER A 183 -0.23 18.87 -2.27
CA SER A 183 0.97 19.48 -2.88
C SER A 183 1.28 18.89 -4.26
N SER A 184 1.08 17.58 -4.45
CA SER A 184 1.24 16.93 -5.74
C SER A 184 0.20 17.40 -6.76
N LEU A 185 -1.06 17.59 -6.35
CA LEU A 185 -2.10 18.15 -7.20
C LEU A 185 -1.79 19.59 -7.63
N GLU A 186 -1.37 20.44 -6.70
CA GLU A 186 -1.02 21.85 -6.98
C GLU A 186 0.14 21.95 -7.97
N SER A 187 1.15 21.09 -7.85
CA SER A 187 2.25 20.97 -8.81
C SER A 187 1.75 20.61 -10.22
N LEU A 188 0.84 19.62 -10.33
CA LEU A 188 0.27 19.21 -11.61
C LEU A 188 -0.55 20.33 -12.28
N VAL A 189 -1.39 21.02 -11.50
CA VAL A 189 -2.19 22.15 -12.01
C VAL A 189 -1.29 23.29 -12.48
N SER A 190 -0.23 23.60 -11.72
CA SER A 190 0.72 24.65 -12.06
C SER A 190 1.54 24.32 -13.32
N SER A 191 1.84 23.04 -13.55
CA SER A 191 2.54 22.58 -14.76
C SER A 191 1.69 22.58 -16.04
N SER A 192 0.36 22.68 -15.93
CA SER A 192 -0.60 22.50 -17.05
C SER A 192 -1.17 23.83 -17.63
N GLY A 193 -0.44 24.95 -17.48
CA GLY A 193 -0.89 26.33 -17.76
C GLY A 193 -2.01 26.58 -18.81
N ALA A 194 -3.07 27.22 -18.33
CA ALA A 194 -3.89 28.29 -18.94
C ALA A 194 -4.67 28.10 -20.25
N ASN A 195 -4.61 26.99 -21.00
CA ASN A 195 -5.45 26.86 -22.23
C ASN A 195 -5.88 25.44 -22.61
N SER A 196 -5.95 24.52 -21.65
CA SER A 196 -6.47 23.19 -21.91
C SER A 196 -7.37 22.77 -20.77
N THR A 197 -8.55 22.25 -21.10
CA THR A 197 -9.38 21.47 -20.20
C THR A 197 -8.56 20.27 -19.74
N ALA A 198 -7.74 20.46 -18.72
CA ALA A 198 -6.87 19.42 -18.19
C ALA A 198 -7.76 18.36 -17.53
N THR A 199 -7.99 17.27 -18.26
CA THR A 199 -8.58 16.06 -17.69
C THR A 199 -7.59 15.54 -16.66
N LEU A 200 -8.00 15.49 -15.38
CA LEU A 200 -7.20 14.84 -14.33
C LEU A 200 -6.76 13.44 -14.82
N PRO A 201 -5.52 13.01 -14.52
CA PRO A 201 -5.11 11.64 -14.81
C PRO A 201 -6.14 10.65 -14.27
N ARG A 202 -6.44 9.57 -15.00
CA ARG A 202 -7.47 8.57 -14.62
C ARG A 202 -7.28 7.97 -13.22
N ARG A 203 -6.09 8.11 -12.62
CA ARG A 203 -5.74 7.70 -11.25
C ARG A 203 -6.14 8.72 -10.16
N LEU A 204 -6.37 9.97 -10.52
CA LEU A 204 -6.76 11.07 -9.63
C LEU A 204 -8.21 11.53 -9.89
N THR A 205 -8.89 10.93 -10.86
CA THR A 205 -10.30 11.21 -11.14
C THR A 205 -11.20 10.52 -10.12
N PRO A 206 -12.13 11.23 -9.45
CA PRO A 206 -13.14 10.59 -8.61
C PRO A 206 -14.04 9.69 -9.47
N MET A 207 -14.24 8.43 -9.06
CA MET A 207 -15.23 7.55 -9.68
C MET A 207 -16.62 8.14 -9.49
N VAL A 208 -17.20 8.67 -10.56
CA VAL A 208 -18.64 8.93 -10.64
C VAL A 208 -19.31 7.58 -10.89
N GLY A 209 -20.17 7.15 -9.97
CA GLY A 209 -20.99 5.96 -10.15
C GLY A 209 -21.78 6.04 -11.45
N ALA A 210 -21.55 5.09 -12.35
CA ALA A 210 -22.28 4.96 -13.60
C ALA A 210 -23.71 4.48 -13.31
N ALA A 211 -24.60 5.40 -12.95
CA ALA A 211 -26.04 5.14 -13.01
C ALA A 211 -26.46 5.18 -14.48
N THR A 212 -26.84 4.02 -15.00
CA THR A 212 -27.43 3.82 -16.32
C THR A 212 -28.70 4.66 -16.48
N ALA A 213 -28.61 5.80 -17.18
CA ALA A 213 -29.78 6.53 -17.64
C ALA A 213 -30.31 5.83 -18.91
N ARG A 214 -31.24 4.88 -18.73
CA ARG A 214 -32.11 4.42 -19.81
C ARG A 214 -33.25 5.41 -19.99
N SER A 215 -33.27 6.00 -21.18
CA SER A 215 -34.38 6.54 -21.96
C SER A 215 -35.74 6.73 -21.26
N ALA A 216 -36.16 7.99 -21.15
CA ALA A 216 -37.57 8.36 -21.20
C ALA A 216 -37.72 9.61 -22.08
N SER A 217 -38.13 9.36 -23.32
CA SER A 217 -38.72 10.35 -24.22
C SER A 217 -40.10 10.72 -23.68
N GLN A 218 -40.37 12.01 -23.47
CA GLN A 218 -41.62 12.66 -23.89
C GLN A 218 -41.61 14.15 -23.58
N VAL A 219 -41.74 14.93 -24.65
CA VAL A 219 -42.10 16.35 -24.71
C VAL A 219 -43.61 16.47 -24.45
N PRO A 220 -44.12 17.54 -23.81
CA PRO A 220 -44.78 18.56 -24.63
C PRO A 220 -44.55 20.03 -24.20
N SER A 221 -44.67 20.85 -25.23
CA SER A 221 -44.60 22.31 -25.37
C SER A 221 -45.50 23.15 -24.46
N GLY A 222 -45.07 24.40 -24.21
CA GLY A 222 -45.92 25.50 -23.72
C GLY A 222 -45.22 26.87 -23.76
N ASN A 223 -45.73 27.76 -24.60
CA ASN A 223 -45.24 29.11 -24.95
C ASN A 223 -45.50 30.19 -23.85
N ASN A 224 -44.58 31.15 -23.67
CA ASN A 224 -44.73 32.60 -23.98
C ASN A 224 -44.01 33.61 -23.05
N SER A 225 -43.48 34.64 -23.73
CA SER A 225 -43.29 36.07 -23.38
C SER A 225 -42.17 36.58 -22.46
N GLN A 226 -41.18 37.21 -23.12
CA GLN A 226 -40.61 38.57 -22.94
C GLN A 226 -40.14 39.07 -21.57
N GLY A 227 -38.86 39.49 -21.51
CA GLY A 227 -38.37 40.42 -20.48
C GLY A 227 -36.85 40.62 -20.41
N SER A 228 -36.34 41.54 -21.23
CA SER A 228 -35.20 42.46 -20.99
C SER A 228 -33.79 41.96 -20.58
N LEU A 229 -32.81 42.49 -21.32
CA LEU A 229 -31.37 42.48 -21.06
C LEU A 229 -30.99 42.94 -19.63
N ALA A 230 -30.10 42.19 -18.99
CA ALA A 230 -29.13 42.70 -18.03
C ALA A 230 -27.79 41.99 -18.24
N LEU A 231 -26.90 42.68 -18.97
CA LEU A 231 -25.49 42.37 -19.08
C LEU A 231 -24.82 42.81 -17.76
N ALA A 232 -24.76 41.93 -16.76
CA ALA A 232 -24.05 42.19 -15.52
C ALA A 232 -23.49 40.89 -14.92
N GLY A 233 -22.15 40.80 -14.89
CA GLY A 233 -21.45 40.00 -13.88
C GLY A 233 -21.20 38.52 -14.19
N PHE A 234 -20.68 38.18 -15.37
CA PHE A 234 -20.03 36.86 -15.58
C PHE A 234 -18.61 36.88 -14.99
N CYS A 235 -18.49 37.07 -13.67
CA CYS A 235 -17.20 37.01 -12.97
C CYS A 235 -17.36 36.74 -11.47
N THR A 236 -18.10 35.69 -11.08
CA THR A 236 -18.10 35.24 -9.67
C THR A 236 -18.40 33.74 -9.48
N THR A 237 -18.59 32.95 -10.53
CA THR A 237 -19.03 31.55 -10.37
C THR A 237 -17.93 30.50 -10.51
N SER A 238 -16.69 30.85 -10.84
CA SER A 238 -15.61 29.86 -10.95
C SER A 238 -14.94 29.51 -9.61
N SER A 239 -14.92 30.43 -8.64
CA SER A 239 -14.21 30.22 -7.37
C SER A 239 -15.08 29.55 -6.29
N GLN A 240 -16.40 29.71 -6.33
CA GLN A 240 -17.31 29.09 -5.35
C GLN A 240 -17.81 27.70 -5.80
N PHE A 241 -18.07 27.48 -7.09
CA PHE A 241 -18.46 26.17 -7.61
C PHE A 241 -17.31 25.15 -7.66
N VAL A 242 -16.06 25.60 -7.80
CA VAL A 242 -14.88 24.72 -7.72
C VAL A 242 -14.58 24.31 -6.28
N ARG A 243 -14.92 25.14 -5.29
CA ARG A 243 -14.77 24.81 -3.86
C ARG A 243 -15.79 23.79 -3.36
N GLN A 244 -17.00 23.76 -3.93
CA GLN A 244 -18.07 22.85 -3.49
C GLN A 244 -18.12 21.50 -4.23
N ARG A 245 -17.33 21.31 -5.30
CA ARG A 245 -17.15 19.99 -5.97
C ARG A 245 -15.78 19.35 -5.73
N GLN A 246 -15.03 19.87 -4.77
CA GLN A 246 -14.02 19.11 -4.04
C GLN A 246 -14.76 18.23 -3.03
N ASP A 247 -15.47 17.20 -3.53
CA ASP A 247 -15.71 16.03 -2.70
C ASP A 247 -14.33 15.63 -2.18
N GLU A 248 -14.19 15.75 -0.86
CA GLU A 248 -13.15 15.13 -0.05
C GLU A 248 -12.73 13.82 -0.73
N MET A 249 -11.57 13.83 -1.36
CA MET A 249 -10.94 12.58 -1.71
C MET A 249 -10.82 11.80 -0.39
N SER A 250 -11.32 10.56 -0.38
CA SER A 250 -11.36 9.79 0.86
C SER A 250 -9.95 9.67 1.45
N PRO A 251 -9.78 9.73 2.79
CA PRO A 251 -8.49 9.53 3.45
C PRO A 251 -7.75 8.27 2.97
N GLN A 252 -8.50 7.25 2.55
CA GLN A 252 -7.98 6.08 1.86
C GLN A 252 -7.14 6.43 0.61
N ARG A 253 -7.61 7.31 -0.27
CA ARG A 253 -6.88 7.68 -1.49
C ARG A 253 -5.62 8.49 -1.23
N TRP A 254 -5.65 9.38 -0.22
CA TRP A 254 -4.42 10.08 0.19
C TRP A 254 -3.36 9.08 0.60
N LYS A 255 -3.76 8.06 1.38
CA LYS A 255 -2.88 7.01 1.87
C LYS A 255 -2.39 6.09 0.74
N GLU A 256 -3.27 5.65 -0.16
CA GLU A 256 -2.90 4.93 -1.39
C GLU A 256 -1.85 5.68 -2.21
N PHE A 257 -2.03 6.99 -2.40
CA PHE A 257 -1.09 7.84 -3.13
C PHE A 257 0.26 7.95 -2.41
N ALA A 258 0.26 8.14 -1.09
CA ALA A 258 1.49 8.19 -0.30
C ALA A 258 2.24 6.86 -0.34
N PHE A 259 1.55 5.73 -0.19
CA PHE A 259 2.14 4.39 -0.32
C PHE A 259 2.74 4.16 -1.70
N GLU A 260 2.03 4.59 -2.77
CA GLU A 260 2.55 4.49 -4.13
C GLU A 260 3.88 5.23 -4.28
N GLN A 261 3.93 6.49 -3.83
CA GLN A 261 5.12 7.34 -3.94
C GLN A 261 6.31 6.76 -3.16
N GLU A 262 6.11 6.35 -1.91
CA GLU A 262 7.20 5.82 -1.07
C GLU A 262 7.69 4.46 -1.56
N ILE A 263 6.79 3.54 -1.92
CA ILE A 263 7.18 2.20 -2.39
C ILE A 263 7.85 2.32 -3.76
N ALA A 264 7.33 3.12 -4.69
CA ALA A 264 7.95 3.34 -5.99
C ALA A 264 9.30 4.04 -5.87
N GLY A 265 9.42 5.04 -4.99
CA GLY A 265 10.68 5.70 -4.66
C GLY A 265 11.73 4.71 -4.15
N PHE A 266 11.34 3.87 -3.19
CA PHE A 266 12.24 2.86 -2.61
C PHE A 266 12.77 1.85 -3.64
N TYR A 267 11.93 1.43 -4.59
CA TYR A 267 12.27 0.47 -5.63
C TYR A 267 12.68 1.10 -6.98
N SER A 268 12.97 2.40 -7.01
CA SER A 268 13.52 3.08 -8.19
C SER A 268 14.97 3.53 -8.00
N ARG A 269 15.64 3.08 -6.92
CA ARG A 269 17.02 3.45 -6.58
C ARG A 269 18.05 3.01 -7.61
N TYR A 270 17.76 1.98 -8.41
CA TYR A 270 18.59 1.57 -9.54
C TYR A 270 17.74 0.97 -10.67
N THR A 271 18.28 1.04 -11.90
CA THR A 271 17.59 0.59 -13.11
C THR A 271 17.21 -0.89 -13.01
N HIS A 272 15.97 -1.21 -13.39
CA HIS A 272 15.42 -2.57 -13.39
C HIS A 272 15.33 -3.26 -12.02
N GLN A 273 15.37 -2.49 -10.93
CA GLN A 273 15.09 -3.00 -9.59
C GLN A 273 13.70 -3.63 -9.55
N SER A 274 13.63 -4.86 -9.04
CA SER A 274 12.36 -5.54 -8.82
C SER A 274 11.85 -5.26 -7.42
N TRP A 275 10.55 -5.07 -7.28
CA TRP A 275 9.88 -5.00 -5.99
C TRP A 275 9.91 -6.38 -5.33
N LYS A 276 10.28 -6.47 -4.04
CA LYS A 276 10.55 -7.77 -3.39
C LYS A 276 9.73 -8.03 -2.14
N ASN A 277 9.75 -7.12 -1.18
CA ASN A 277 9.13 -7.30 0.14
C ASN A 277 8.58 -5.95 0.65
N VAL A 278 7.28 -5.90 0.88
CA VAL A 278 6.56 -4.73 1.38
C VAL A 278 5.78 -5.18 2.61
N VAL A 279 6.05 -4.55 3.75
CA VAL A 279 5.35 -4.78 5.01
C VAL A 279 4.61 -3.51 5.39
N SER A 280 3.33 -3.60 5.74
CA SER A 280 2.55 -2.50 6.31
C SER A 280 1.90 -2.92 7.61
N ILE A 281 1.91 -2.02 8.59
CA ILE A 281 1.35 -2.23 9.93
C ILE A 281 0.55 -0.98 10.27
N GLY A 282 -0.72 -1.16 10.59
CA GLY A 282 -1.63 -0.05 10.90
C GLY A 282 -2.91 -0.52 11.55
N ASP A 283 -3.58 0.39 12.22
CA ASP A 283 -4.88 0.21 12.85
C ASP A 283 -6.03 0.33 11.84
N SER A 284 -5.80 0.62 10.56
CA SER A 284 -6.89 0.78 9.59
C SER A 284 -6.82 -0.23 8.45
N ILE A 285 -7.97 -0.48 7.83
CA ILE A 285 -8.00 -1.22 6.55
C ILE A 285 -7.32 -0.43 5.43
N PHE A 286 -7.10 0.87 5.60
CA PHE A 286 -6.50 1.73 4.59
C PHE A 286 -5.06 1.34 4.27
N GLU A 287 -4.22 1.00 5.25
CA GLU A 287 -2.82 0.59 5.01
C GLU A 287 -2.75 -0.74 4.25
N ARG A 288 -3.63 -1.67 4.63
CA ARG A 288 -3.77 -2.98 3.98
C ARG A 288 -4.18 -2.80 2.52
N ASP A 289 -5.27 -2.09 2.28
CA ASP A 289 -5.84 -1.92 0.94
C ASP A 289 -4.88 -1.13 0.04
N ALA A 290 -4.22 -0.08 0.58
CA ALA A 290 -3.19 0.66 -0.12
C ALA A 290 -2.01 -0.22 -0.55
N THR A 291 -1.48 -1.04 0.36
CA THR A 291 -0.38 -1.97 0.06
C THR A 291 -0.76 -2.94 -1.06
N GLN A 292 -1.93 -3.57 -0.95
CA GLN A 292 -2.40 -4.52 -1.96
C GLN A 292 -2.57 -3.85 -3.32
N GLN A 293 -3.23 -2.69 -3.38
CA GLN A 293 -3.46 -1.96 -4.62
C GLN A 293 -2.16 -1.51 -5.27
N VAL A 294 -1.21 -0.97 -4.49
CA VAL A 294 0.08 -0.49 -5.00
C VAL A 294 0.93 -1.65 -5.53
N VAL A 295 1.01 -2.76 -4.80
CA VAL A 295 1.75 -3.95 -5.24
C VAL A 295 1.11 -4.60 -6.47
N MET A 296 -0.22 -4.65 -6.57
CA MET A 296 -0.94 -5.16 -7.75
C MET A 296 -0.65 -4.31 -8.99
N ASN A 297 -0.55 -2.99 -8.84
CA ASN A 297 -0.33 -2.05 -9.95
C ASN A 297 1.16 -1.78 -10.26
N ARG A 298 2.08 -2.54 -9.68
CA ARG A 298 3.53 -2.33 -9.85
C ARG A 298 3.97 -2.50 -11.32
N PRO A 299 5.07 -1.84 -11.76
CA PRO A 299 5.49 -1.84 -13.16
C PRO A 299 5.84 -3.21 -13.77
N CYS A 300 6.25 -4.20 -12.96
CA CYS A 300 6.64 -5.52 -13.45
C CYS A 300 6.01 -6.64 -12.63
N ALA A 301 4.93 -7.23 -13.16
CA ALA A 301 4.22 -8.34 -12.53
C ALA A 301 4.93 -9.70 -12.64
N LYS A 302 5.94 -9.82 -13.52
CA LYS A 302 6.66 -11.09 -13.76
C LYS A 302 7.50 -11.57 -12.57
N LYS A 303 7.91 -10.66 -11.69
CA LYS A 303 8.69 -10.98 -10.49
C LYS A 303 7.78 -10.91 -9.26
N LYS A 304 7.98 -11.86 -8.33
CA LYS A 304 7.24 -11.92 -7.06
C LYS A 304 7.59 -10.70 -6.20
N CYS A 305 6.57 -10.06 -5.67
CA CYS A 305 6.65 -9.04 -4.64
C CYS A 305 5.76 -9.52 -3.50
N ARG A 306 6.34 -9.69 -2.30
CA ARG A 306 5.62 -10.18 -1.12
C ARG A 306 4.96 -8.99 -0.44
N ALA A 307 3.64 -8.99 -0.40
CA ALA A 307 2.84 -7.98 0.28
C ALA A 307 2.36 -8.56 1.61
N LYS A 308 2.76 -7.92 2.71
CA LYS A 308 2.42 -8.37 4.06
C LYS A 308 1.78 -7.23 4.83
N THR A 309 0.62 -7.48 5.39
CA THR A 309 -0.20 -6.46 6.05
C THR A 309 -0.60 -6.95 7.42
N VAL A 310 -0.45 -6.13 8.45
CA VAL A 310 -0.96 -6.39 9.80
C VAL A 310 -1.94 -5.29 10.16
N LYS A 311 -3.21 -5.67 10.33
CA LYS A 311 -4.28 -4.81 10.83
C LYS A 311 -4.36 -4.95 12.35
N MET A 312 -4.11 -3.85 13.05
CA MET A 312 -4.30 -3.67 14.49
C MET A 312 -5.75 -3.28 14.80
N PHE A 313 -6.13 -3.21 16.07
CA PHE A 313 -7.48 -2.83 16.50
C PHE A 313 -7.82 -1.40 16.13
N ASP A 314 -9.07 -1.19 15.76
CA ASP A 314 -9.65 0.14 15.70
C ASP A 314 -9.88 0.64 17.15
N ASP A 315 -9.54 1.90 17.43
CA ASP A 315 -9.86 2.58 18.70
C ASP A 315 -9.41 1.84 19.99
N PRO A 316 -8.14 1.36 20.09
CA PRO A 316 -7.70 0.56 21.22
C PRO A 316 -7.62 1.36 22.52
N THR A 317 -7.86 0.67 23.64
CA THR A 317 -7.39 1.12 24.95
C THR A 317 -5.85 1.17 24.98
N ILE A 318 -5.27 1.90 25.93
CA ILE A 318 -3.80 1.99 26.01
C ILE A 318 -3.17 0.63 26.35
N GLU A 319 -3.85 -0.20 27.14
CA GLU A 319 -3.43 -1.56 27.48
C GLU A 319 -3.46 -2.48 26.25
N GLU A 320 -4.51 -2.41 25.43
CA GLU A 320 -4.59 -3.14 24.17
C GLU A 320 -3.53 -2.67 23.18
N LEU A 321 -3.28 -1.37 23.06
CA LEU A 321 -2.24 -0.86 22.17
C LEU A 321 -0.83 -1.33 22.62
N ILE A 322 -0.54 -1.31 23.93
CA ILE A 322 0.71 -1.85 24.47
C ILE A 322 0.86 -3.34 24.10
N ALA A 323 -0.19 -4.13 24.30
CA ALA A 323 -0.20 -5.56 23.97
C ALA A 323 0.02 -5.79 22.46
N GLN A 324 -0.66 -5.03 21.59
CA GLN A 324 -0.49 -5.15 20.15
C GLN A 324 0.93 -4.76 19.70
N VAL A 325 1.49 -3.66 20.21
CA VAL A 325 2.87 -3.24 19.87
C VAL A 325 3.90 -4.28 20.33
N ARG A 326 3.70 -4.90 21.50
CA ARG A 326 4.52 -6.04 21.94
C ARG A 326 4.46 -7.21 20.95
N LEU A 327 3.25 -7.63 20.59
CA LEU A 327 3.03 -8.71 19.63
C LEU A 327 3.67 -8.40 18.27
N ILE A 328 3.58 -7.16 17.79
CA ILE A 328 4.27 -6.73 16.57
C ILE A 328 5.78 -6.93 16.69
N GLY A 329 6.39 -6.60 17.83
CA GLY A 329 7.83 -6.81 18.06
C GLY A 329 8.24 -8.28 17.90
N ASP A 330 7.46 -9.19 18.47
CA ASP A 330 7.70 -10.63 18.40
C ASP A 330 7.51 -11.17 16.97
N LEU A 331 6.49 -10.69 16.26
CA LEU A 331 6.15 -11.15 14.91
C LEU A 331 7.04 -10.56 13.81
N LEU A 332 7.58 -9.35 14.00
CA LEU A 332 8.16 -8.55 12.92
C LEU A 332 9.29 -9.27 12.17
N GLY A 333 10.17 -9.99 12.88
CA GLY A 333 11.26 -10.75 12.27
C GLY A 333 10.76 -11.89 11.38
N ALA A 334 9.77 -12.66 11.87
CA ALA A 334 9.14 -13.74 11.11
C ALA A 334 8.34 -13.20 9.92
N LEU A 335 7.64 -12.08 10.11
CA LEU A 335 6.89 -11.39 9.06
C LEU A 335 7.82 -11.03 7.89
N VAL A 336 8.97 -10.39 8.15
CA VAL A 336 9.93 -10.04 7.10
C VAL A 336 10.49 -11.28 6.41
N GLN A 337 10.79 -12.35 7.15
CA GLN A 337 11.37 -13.58 6.63
C GLN A 337 10.39 -14.48 5.87
N TYR A 338 9.08 -14.37 6.08
CA TYR A 338 8.12 -15.25 5.41
C TYR A 338 8.16 -15.10 3.87
N ASP A 339 8.28 -16.20 3.11
CA ASP A 339 8.32 -16.18 1.63
C ASP A 339 6.91 -16.22 1.00
N GLY A 340 6.10 -15.22 1.30
CA GLY A 340 4.75 -15.14 0.75
C GLY A 340 4.04 -13.86 1.10
N ASP A 341 2.82 -13.74 0.58
CA ASP A 341 1.89 -12.69 0.95
C ASP A 341 1.22 -13.06 2.27
N LEU A 342 1.00 -12.09 3.15
CA LEU A 342 0.32 -12.28 4.43
C LEU A 342 -0.69 -11.16 4.65
N ASN A 343 -1.86 -11.54 5.15
CA ASN A 343 -2.89 -10.59 5.58
C ASN A 343 -3.36 -11.00 6.98
N ILE A 344 -2.74 -10.39 7.99
CA ILE A 344 -2.99 -10.65 9.40
C ILE A 344 -3.93 -9.55 9.92
N GLU A 345 -4.93 -9.97 10.68
CA GLU A 345 -5.83 -9.09 11.42
C GLU A 345 -5.77 -9.58 12.86
N ILE A 346 -5.23 -8.76 13.76
CA ILE A 346 -5.12 -9.10 15.18
C ILE A 346 -6.53 -9.06 15.76
N ASP A 347 -6.88 -10.07 16.55
CA ASP A 347 -8.11 -10.12 17.35
C ASP A 347 -7.82 -10.22 18.86
N MET A 348 -8.86 -10.14 19.69
CA MET A 348 -8.72 -10.21 21.15
C MET A 348 -8.20 -11.56 21.65
N GLY A 349 -8.53 -12.65 20.94
CA GLY A 349 -8.06 -13.99 21.29
C GLY A 349 -6.55 -14.07 21.15
N ASP A 350 -6.02 -13.51 20.08
CA ASP A 350 -4.59 -13.44 19.80
C ASP A 350 -3.79 -12.78 20.95
N LEU A 351 -4.32 -11.71 21.55
CA LEU A 351 -3.69 -11.02 22.69
C LEU A 351 -3.80 -11.79 24.01
N GLN A 352 -4.95 -12.43 24.25
CA GLN A 352 -5.17 -13.24 25.46
C GLN A 352 -4.29 -14.49 25.44
N GLU A 353 -4.20 -15.16 24.30
CA GLU A 353 -3.44 -16.39 24.16
C GLU A 353 -1.92 -16.12 24.19
N ALA A 354 -1.47 -14.96 23.71
CA ALA A 354 -0.10 -14.50 23.90
C ALA A 354 0.24 -14.13 25.37
N GLY A 355 -0.74 -14.19 26.28
CA GLY A 355 -0.59 -13.79 27.67
C GLY A 355 -0.34 -12.30 27.85
N LEU A 356 -0.70 -11.48 26.85
CA LEU A 356 -0.47 -10.04 26.83
C LEU A 356 -1.64 -9.25 27.43
N LEU A 357 -2.82 -9.86 27.47
CA LEU A 357 -3.99 -9.37 28.20
C LEU A 357 -4.52 -10.47 29.14
N GLY A 358 -5.10 -10.06 30.26
CA GLY A 358 -5.70 -11.00 31.21
C GLY A 358 -6.87 -11.77 30.58
N THR A 359 -6.98 -13.06 30.90
CA THR A 359 -8.20 -13.83 30.63
C THR A 359 -9.29 -13.34 31.58
N VAL A 360 -10.39 -12.82 31.03
CA VAL A 360 -11.55 -12.36 31.81
C VAL A 360 -12.19 -13.52 32.56
#